data_AF-A0A3C0AMM0-F1
#
_entry.id   AF-A0A3C0AMM0-F1
#
_cell.length_a   1.000
_cell.length_b   1.000
_cell.length_c   1.000
_cell.angle_alpha   90.00
_cell.angle_beta   90.00
_cell.angle_gamma   90.00
#
_symmetry.space_group_name_H-M   'P 1'
#
loop_
_entity.id
_entity.type
_entity.pdbx_description
1 polymer ?
#
loop_
_entity_poly.entity_id
_entity_poly.type
_entity_poly.pdbx_seq_one_letter_code
_entity_poly.pdbx_strand_id
1 'polypeptide(L)' 'AIRQLPQADAALVLLYLDELSYREMADVLGISESNVGVKLNRAKQRLNELMKGESDGS' A
#
# COMPACT_ATOMS: atom_id res chain seq x y z
N ALA A 1 -1.23 2.06 12.47
CA ALA A 1 -0.97 2.47 11.08
C ALA A 1 -1.82 1.80 9.96
N ILE A 2 -1.63 0.53 9.53
CA ILE A 2 -2.25 -0.01 8.27
C ILE A 2 -3.79 0.13 8.19
N ARG A 3 -4.52 -0.14 9.29
CA ARG A 3 -5.99 -0.01 9.33
C ARG A 3 -6.50 1.43 9.14
N GLN A 4 -5.62 2.43 9.23
CA GLN A 4 -5.94 3.84 9.01
C GLN A 4 -5.70 4.28 7.56
N LEU A 5 -5.16 3.39 6.71
CA LEU A 5 -5.05 3.65 5.27
C LEU A 5 -6.43 3.56 4.60
N PRO A 6 -6.64 4.31 3.50
CA PRO A 6 -7.74 4.04 2.58
C PRO A 6 -7.75 2.57 2.16
N GLN A 7 -8.93 1.98 1.97
CA GLN A 7 -9.09 0.55 1.67
C GLN A 7 -8.25 0.10 0.46
N ALA A 8 -8.19 0.91 -0.59
CA ALA A 8 -7.39 0.63 -1.78
C ALA A 8 -5.87 0.63 -1.51
N ASP A 9 -5.39 1.54 -0.65
CA ASP A 9 -3.98 1.62 -0.27
C ASP A 9 -3.60 0.45 0.64
N ALA A 10 -4.49 0.09 1.58
CA ALA A 10 -4.31 -1.08 2.43
C ALA A 10 -4.23 -2.38 1.61
N ALA A 11 -5.12 -2.56 0.62
CA ALA A 11 -5.10 -3.72 -0.27
C ALA A 11 -3.77 -3.83 -1.03
N LEU A 12 -3.25 -2.72 -1.58
CA LEU A 12 -1.96 -2.69 -2.26
C LEU A 12 -0.81 -3.11 -1.34
N VAL A 13 -0.78 -2.57 -0.11
CA VAL A 13 0.27 -2.90 0.85
C VAL A 13 0.19 -4.37 1.28
N LEU A 14 -1.01 -4.90 1.53
CA LEU A 14 -1.20 -6.29 1.92
C LEU A 14 -0.73 -7.26 0.83
N LEU A 15 -1.16 -7.06 -0.41
CA LEU A 15 -0.73 -7.91 -1.53
C LEU A 15 0.79 -7.85 -1.74
N TYR A 16 1.41 -6.69 -1.51
CA TYR A 16 2.87 -6.56 -1.56
C TYR A 16 3.57 -7.30 -0.40
N LEU A 17 2.98 -7.31 0.80
CA LEU A 17 3.50 -8.06 1.95
C LEU A 17 3.32 -9.57 1.79
N ASP A 18 2.30 -9.99 1.04
CA ASP A 18 2.08 -11.38 0.62
C ASP A 18 3.02 -11.79 -0.55
N GLU A 19 3.99 -10.94 -0.89
CA GLU A 19 5.03 -11.15 -1.92
C GLU A 19 4.51 -11.34 -3.35
N LEU A 20 3.29 -10.87 -3.66
CA LEU A 20 2.78 -10.89 -5.02
C LEU A 20 3.59 -9.97 -5.93
N SER A 21 3.81 -10.43 -7.16
CA SER A 21 4.36 -9.61 -8.23
C SER A 21 3.39 -8.50 -8.65
N TYR A 22 3.90 -7.44 -9.28
CA TYR A 22 3.05 -6.34 -9.76
C TYR A 22 2.02 -6.80 -10.79
N ARG A 23 2.31 -7.88 -11.52
CA ARG A 23 1.37 -8.53 -12.44
C ARG A 23 0.22 -9.19 -11.70
N GLU A 24 0.51 -10.02 -10.71
CA GLU A 24 -0.54 -10.68 -9.91
C GLU A 24 -1.39 -9.66 -9.16
N MET A 25 -0.76 -8.61 -8.63
CA MET A 25 -1.48 -7.49 -8.01
C MET A 25 -2.38 -6.76 -9.03
N ALA A 26 -1.91 -6.55 -10.25
CA ALA A 26 -2.68 -5.92 -11.33
C ALA A 26 -3.93 -6.74 -11.68
N ASP A 27 -3.76 -8.06 -11.79
CA ASP A 27 -4.84 -9.00 -12.07
C ASP A 27 -5.87 -9.04 -10.92
N VAL A 28 -5.41 -9.07 -9.67
CA VAL A 28 -6.29 -9.05 -8.48
C VAL A 28 -7.07 -7.73 -8.36
N LEU A 29 -6.42 -6.60 -8.63
CA LEU A 29 -6.99 -5.27 -8.42
C LEU A 29 -7.73 -4.73 -9.66
N GLY A 30 -7.65 -5.39 -10.81
CA GLY A 30 -8.28 -4.93 -12.05
C GLY A 30 -7.69 -3.62 -12.58
N ILE A 31 -6.40 -3.38 -12.37
CA ILE A 31 -5.67 -2.18 -12.84
C ILE A 31 -4.39 -2.59 -13.56
N SER A 32 -3.74 -1.68 -14.29
CA SER A 32 -2.47 -1.98 -14.95
C SER A 32 -1.30 -2.13 -13.98
N GLU A 33 -0.29 -2.92 -14.36
CA GLU A 33 0.97 -3.07 -13.60
C GLU A 33 1.64 -1.71 -13.30
N SER A 34 1.58 -0.77 -14.26
CA SER A 34 2.08 0.60 -14.06
C SER A 34 1.32 1.35 -12.97
N ASN A 35 -0.02 1.22 -12.94
CA ASN A 35 -0.84 1.81 -11.89
C ASN A 35 -0.59 1.18 -10.52
N VAL A 36 -0.31 -0.13 -10.45
CA VAL A 36 0.10 -0.82 -9.21
C VAL A 36 1.34 -0.15 -8.63
N GLY A 37 2.41 -0.02 -9.41
CA GLY A 37 3.67 0.56 -8.92
C GLY A 37 3.51 1.99 -8.39
N VAL A 38 2.78 2.83 -9.13
CA VAL A 38 2.52 4.22 -8.75
C VAL A 38 1.65 4.32 -7.49
N LYS A 39 0.58 3.52 -7.38
CA LYS A 39 -0.29 3.53 -6.20
C LYS A 39 0.38 2.89 -4.98
N LEU A 40 1.10 1.80 -5.15
CA LEU A 40 1.84 1.13 -4.07
C LEU A 40 2.90 2.05 -3.45
N ASN A 41 3.61 2.85 -4.27
CA ASN A 41 4.57 3.82 -3.74
C ASN A 41 3.87 4.84 -2.82
N ARG A 42 2.75 5.43 -3.27
CA ARG A 42 1.96 6.36 -2.45
C ARG A 42 1.40 5.70 -1.18
N ALA A 43 0.90 4.47 -1.27
CA ALA A 43 0.39 3.73 -0.13
C ALA A 43 1.49 3.50 0.93
N LYS A 44 2.70 3.13 0.51
CA LYS A 44 3.87 2.99 1.39
C LYS A 44 4.29 4.32 2.03
N GLN A 45 4.28 5.42 1.26
CA GLN A 45 4.56 6.75 1.80
C GLN A 45 3.56 7.16 2.88
N ARG A 46 2.26 7.00 2.60
CA ARG A 46 1.20 7.30 3.57
C ARG A 46 1.28 6.41 4.81
N LEU A 47 1.62 5.13 4.64
CA LEU A 47 1.85 4.23 5.77
C LEU A 47 3.00 4.72 6.66
N ASN A 48 4.12 5.11 6.05
CA ASN A 48 5.27 5.66 6.78
C ASN A 48 4.92 6.95 7.52
N GLU A 49 4.12 7.84 6.94
CA GLU A 49 3.64 9.07 7.61
C GLU A 49 2.81 8.73 8.85
N LEU A 50 1.89 7.77 8.75
CA LEU A 50 1.07 7.30 9.87
C LEU A 50 1.93 6.66 10.97
N MET A 51 2.97 5.89 10.61
CA MET A 51 3.89 5.27 11.57
C MET A 51 4.79 6.30 12.27
N LYS A 52 5.21 7.34 11.55
CA LYS A 52 6.00 8.45 12.15
C LYS A 52 5.16 9.28 13.11
N GLY A 53 3.90 9.56 12.76
CA GLY A 53 2.97 10.24 13.66
C GLY A 53 2.62 9.46 14.93
N GLU A 54 2.75 8.13 14.92
CA GLU A 54 2.62 7.28 16.12
C GLU A 54 3.88 7.32 17.03
N SER A 55 5.03 7.82 16.54
CA SER A 55 6.32 7.78 17.28
C SER A 55 6.67 9.08 18.03
N ASP A 56 6.04 10.22 17.72
CA ASP A 56 6.32 11.53 18.33
C ASP A 56 5.33 11.91 19.45
N GLY A 57 4.55 10.94 19.94
CA GLY A 57 3.59 11.12 21.04
C GLY A 57 3.95 10.28 22.25
N SER A 58 5.12 10.51 22.86
CA SER A 58 5.50 9.99 24.18
C SER A 58 6.51 10.90 24.86
#